data_AF-A0A916WLI5-F1
#
_entry.id   AF-A0A916WLI5-F1
#
_cell.length_a   1.000
_cell.length_b   1.000
_cell.length_c   1.000
_cell.angle_alpha   90.00
_cell.angle_beta   90.00
_cell.angle_gamma   90.00
#
_symmetry.space_group_name_H-M   'P 1'
#
loop_
_entity.id
_entity.type
_entity.pdbx_description
1 polymer ?
#
loop_
_entity_poly.entity_id
_entity_poly.type
_entity_poly.pdbx_seq_one_letter_code
_entity_poly.pdbx_strand_id
1 'polypeptide(L)'
;MAGKRKDIVFHVRMSADEKAEFEQLADQFGLSIAEAIRRAVRAAMGYGPVLTDRDRNRFDAIYQELNSIGVNVNQAVRAMNTGRVPDDAEIRSMLVSLSNSLTALGELYVMQAAKARTRAKRVMADG
;
A
#
# COMPACT_ATOMS: atom_id res chain seq x y z
N MET A 1 -6.90 -17.06 0.50
CA MET A 1 -6.88 -17.06 1.98
C MET A 1 -8.21 -16.48 2.47
N ALA A 2 -9.12 -17.31 2.97
CA ALA A 2 -10.39 -16.84 3.53
C ALA A 2 -10.11 -16.05 4.82
N GLY A 3 -10.38 -14.74 4.81
CA GLY A 3 -10.13 -13.88 5.97
C GLY A 3 -11.03 -14.23 7.15
N LYS A 4 -10.48 -14.20 8.38
CA LYS A 4 -11.23 -14.38 9.63
C LYS A 4 -12.54 -13.59 9.62
N ARG A 5 -13.63 -14.24 10.02
CA ARG A 5 -14.98 -13.66 10.10
C ARG A 5 -14.97 -12.47 11.06
N LYS A 6 -15.66 -11.37 10.68
CA LYS A 6 -15.73 -10.12 11.45
C LYS A 6 -17.01 -10.12 12.28
N ASP A 7 -16.93 -10.63 13.50
CA ASP A 7 -18.06 -10.88 14.42
C ASP A 7 -18.13 -9.91 15.61
N ILE A 8 -17.10 -9.11 15.85
CA ILE A 8 -17.10 -8.07 16.89
C ILE A 8 -17.76 -6.78 16.39
N VAL A 9 -18.70 -6.25 17.19
CA VAL A 9 -19.45 -5.01 16.92
C VAL A 9 -18.96 -3.89 17.82
N PHE A 10 -18.82 -2.69 17.26
CA PHE A 10 -18.46 -1.46 17.98
C PHE A 10 -19.58 -0.43 17.82
N HIS A 11 -20.14 0.05 18.94
CA HIS A 11 -21.21 1.04 18.94
C HIS A 11 -20.65 2.44 19.18
N VAL A 12 -21.02 3.39 18.30
CA VAL A 12 -20.65 4.81 18.41
C VAL A 12 -21.93 5.63 18.34
N ARG A 13 -22.06 6.63 19.21
CA ARG A 13 -23.11 7.64 19.12
C ARG A 13 -22.60 8.79 18.25
N MET A 14 -23.43 9.25 17.34
CA MET A 14 -23.16 10.37 16.44
C MET A 14 -24.39 11.28 16.45
N SER A 15 -24.19 12.56 16.21
CA SER A 15 -25.30 13.46 15.90
C SER A 15 -25.92 13.10 14.54
N ALA A 16 -27.11 13.64 14.28
CA ALA A 16 -27.77 13.45 12.99
C ALA A 16 -26.93 14.04 11.84
N ASP A 17 -26.31 15.19 12.07
CA ASP A 17 -25.50 15.91 11.09
C ASP A 17 -24.19 15.15 10.80
N GLU A 18 -23.48 14.70 11.85
CA GLU A 18 -22.24 13.91 11.69
C GLU A 18 -22.48 12.62 10.90
N LYS A 19 -23.62 11.95 11.16
CA LYS A 19 -24.01 10.74 10.42
C LYS A 19 -24.29 11.07 8.95
N ALA A 20 -25.05 12.13 8.67
CA ALA A 20 -25.42 12.51 7.31
C ALA A 20 -24.20 12.93 6.47
N GLU A 21 -23.28 13.72 7.05
CA GLU A 21 -22.03 14.10 6.39
C GLU A 21 -21.15 12.88 6.10
N PHE A 22 -21.05 11.94 7.04
CA PHE A 22 -20.26 10.72 6.85
C PHE A 22 -20.89 9.77 5.83
N GLU A 23 -22.22 9.70 5.75
CA GLU A 23 -22.94 8.96 4.70
C GLU A 23 -22.63 9.51 3.31
N GLN A 24 -22.70 10.83 3.12
CA GLN A 24 -22.34 11.46 1.85
C GLN A 24 -20.88 11.20 1.48
N LEU A 25 -19.97 11.23 2.45
CA LEU A 25 -18.57 10.90 2.22
C LEU A 25 -18.39 9.45 1.77
N ALA A 26 -19.08 8.50 2.42
CA ALA A 26 -19.01 7.09 2.06
C ALA A 26 -19.54 6.83 0.64
N ASP A 27 -20.64 7.49 0.28
CA ASP A 27 -21.28 7.39 -1.05
C ASP A 27 -20.37 7.92 -2.17
N GLN A 28 -19.62 9.01 -1.94
CA GLN A 28 -18.62 9.52 -2.90
C GLN A 28 -17.56 8.47 -3.28
N PHE A 29 -17.28 7.52 -2.38
CA PHE A 29 -16.35 6.42 -2.62
C PHE A 29 -17.05 5.09 -2.97
N GLY A 30 -18.38 5.07 -3.08
CA GLY A 30 -19.17 3.85 -3.33
C GLY A 30 -19.07 2.81 -2.22
N LEU A 31 -18.90 3.25 -0.97
CA LEU A 31 -18.70 2.38 0.19
C LEU A 31 -19.93 2.38 1.10
N SER A 32 -20.21 1.24 1.73
CA SER A 32 -21.11 1.24 2.88
C SER A 32 -20.46 1.94 4.07
N ILE A 33 -21.28 2.55 4.93
CA ILE A 33 -20.84 3.23 6.17
C ILE A 33 -19.92 2.31 7.00
N ALA A 34 -20.32 1.04 7.16
CA ALA A 34 -19.55 0.08 7.95
C ALA A 34 -18.16 -0.20 7.36
N GLU A 35 -18.04 -0.22 6.03
CA GLU A 35 -16.74 -0.38 5.37
C GLU A 35 -15.91 0.91 5.42
N ALA A 36 -16.53 2.08 5.25
CA ALA A 36 -15.87 3.37 5.41
C ALA A 36 -15.29 3.54 6.83
N ILE A 37 -16.07 3.26 7.89
CA ILE A 37 -15.61 3.27 9.28
C ILE A 37 -14.44 2.30 9.47
N ARG A 38 -14.55 1.07 8.94
CA ARG A 38 -13.50 0.07 9.09
C ARG A 38 -12.19 0.51 8.44
N ARG A 39 -12.26 1.13 7.26
CA ARG A 39 -11.12 1.67 6.54
C ARG A 39 -10.47 2.82 7.33
N ALA A 40 -11.28 3.73 7.86
CA ALA A 40 -10.81 4.83 8.72
C ALA A 40 -10.11 4.32 9.99
N VAL A 41 -10.72 3.36 10.69
CA VAL A 41 -10.16 2.74 11.90
C VAL A 41 -8.84 2.02 11.61
N ARG A 42 -8.75 1.26 10.51
CA ARG A 42 -7.50 0.58 10.12
C ARG A 42 -6.39 1.55 9.76
N ALA A 43 -6.72 2.62 9.04
CA ALA A 43 -5.78 3.68 8.72
C ALA A 43 -5.27 4.36 10.00
N ALA A 44 -6.15 4.66 10.96
CA ALA A 44 -5.77 5.23 12.25
C ALA A 44 -4.85 4.32 13.08
N MET A 45 -5.11 3.00 13.07
CA MET A 45 -4.26 2.02 13.75
C MET A 45 -2.93 1.75 13.02
N GLY A 46 -2.73 2.28 11.81
CA GLY A 46 -1.52 2.05 11.02
C GLY A 46 -1.45 0.66 10.40
N TYR A 47 -2.59 -0.01 10.17
CA TYR A 47 -2.65 -1.27 9.42
C TYR A 47 -2.47 -1.08 7.89
N GLY A 48 -1.81 0.01 7.50
CA GLY A 48 -1.59 0.42 6.11
C GLY A 48 -2.74 1.24 5.52
N PRO A 49 -2.47 1.98 4.43
CA PRO A 49 -3.51 2.68 3.69
C PRO A 49 -4.40 1.66 2.99
N VAL A 50 -5.68 1.98 2.86
CA VAL A 50 -6.51 1.34 1.84
C VAL A 50 -6.06 1.93 0.52
N LEU A 51 -5.48 1.09 -0.35
CA LEU A 51 -4.97 1.53 -1.65
C LEU A 51 -6.07 2.26 -2.42
N THR A 52 -5.90 3.56 -2.62
CA THR A 52 -6.74 4.32 -3.55
C THR A 52 -6.36 3.97 -5.00
N ASP A 53 -7.18 4.33 -5.99
CA ASP A 53 -6.83 4.06 -7.40
C ASP A 53 -5.55 4.79 -7.84
N ARG A 54 -5.25 5.95 -7.25
CA ARG A 54 -3.97 6.65 -7.44
C ARG A 54 -2.81 5.86 -6.83
N ASP A 55 -2.99 5.29 -5.64
CA ASP A 55 -1.98 4.44 -5.02
C ASP A 55 -1.76 3.18 -5.87
N ARG A 56 -2.84 2.57 -6.36
CA ARG A 56 -2.81 1.41 -7.26
C ARG A 56 -1.95 1.68 -8.50
N ASN A 57 -2.18 2.78 -9.21
CA ASN A 57 -1.37 3.13 -10.38
C ASN A 57 0.12 3.26 -10.05
N ARG A 58 0.45 3.75 -8.86
CA ARG A 58 1.83 3.91 -8.40
C ARG A 58 2.46 2.57 -8.03
N PHE A 59 1.69 1.69 -7.39
CA PHE A 59 2.09 0.30 -7.14
C PHE A 59 2.24 -0.50 -8.43
N ASP A 60 1.39 -0.27 -9.43
CA ASP A 60 1.47 -0.92 -10.74
C ASP A 60 2.74 -0.50 -11.50
N ALA A 61 3.13 0.78 -11.43
CA ALA A 61 4.40 1.25 -11.97
C ALA A 61 5.61 0.58 -11.29
N ILE A 62 5.60 0.51 -9.95
CA ILE A 62 6.64 -0.18 -9.17
C ILE A 62 6.66 -1.68 -9.51
N TYR A 63 5.49 -2.30 -9.69
CA TYR A 63 5.37 -3.71 -10.08
C TYR A 63 5.97 -3.96 -11.48
N GLN A 64 5.71 -3.09 -12.44
CA GLN A 64 6.29 -3.18 -13.79
C GLN A 64 7.82 -3.07 -13.76
N GLU A 65 8.36 -2.20 -12.93
CA GLU A 65 9.81 -2.05 -12.73
C GLU A 65 10.42 -3.32 -12.12
N LEU A 66 9.81 -3.85 -11.05
CA LEU A 66 10.22 -5.12 -10.42
C LEU A 66 10.13 -6.30 -11.38
N ASN A 67 9.09 -6.36 -12.21
CA ASN A 67 8.94 -7.41 -13.21
C ASN A 67 10.05 -7.33 -14.28
N SER A 68 10.40 -6.12 -14.71
CA SER A 68 11.51 -5.89 -15.65
C SER A 68 12.85 -6.32 -15.05
N ILE A 69 13.09 -6.02 -13.77
CA ILE A 69 14.27 -6.50 -13.05
C ILE A 69 14.28 -8.03 -12.97
N GLY A 70 13.14 -8.66 -12.64
CA GLY A 70 13.01 -10.11 -12.59
C GLY A 70 13.31 -10.79 -13.94
N VAL A 71 12.87 -10.18 -15.04
CA VAL A 71 13.20 -10.63 -16.40
C VAL A 71 14.71 -10.58 -16.66
N ASN A 72 15.37 -9.48 -16.30
CA ASN A 72 16.82 -9.33 -16.48
C ASN A 72 17.62 -10.34 -15.64
N VAL A 73 17.21 -10.57 -14.39
CA VAL A 73 17.81 -11.60 -13.52
C VAL A 73 17.65 -12.99 -14.13
N ASN A 74 16.46 -13.32 -14.64
CA ASN A 74 16.22 -14.61 -15.30
C ASN A 74 17.07 -14.79 -16.56
N GLN A 75 17.30 -13.71 -17.33
CA GLN A 75 18.17 -13.75 -18.50
C GLN A 75 19.62 -14.00 -18.09
N ALA A 76 20.12 -13.32 -17.05
CA ALA A 76 21.46 -13.55 -16.52
C ALA A 76 21.66 -14.99 -16.03
N VAL A 77 20.67 -15.54 -15.30
CA VAL A 77 20.69 -16.93 -14.85
C VAL A 77 20.69 -17.91 -16.03
N ARG A 78 19.88 -17.66 -17.06
CA ARG A 78 19.88 -18.50 -18.27
C ARG A 78 21.22 -18.43 -19.00
N ALA A 79 21.81 -17.25 -19.13
CA ALA A 79 23.13 -17.08 -19.74
C ALA A 79 24.19 -17.90 -18.98
N MET A 80 24.21 -17.82 -17.65
CA MET A 80 25.10 -18.61 -16.78
C MET A 80 24.89 -20.12 -16.95
N ASN A 81 23.63 -20.56 -16.99
CA ASN A 81 23.30 -21.98 -17.20
C ASN A 81 23.70 -22.50 -18.60
N THR A 82 23.88 -21.61 -19.58
CA THR A 82 24.41 -21.94 -20.92
C THR A 82 25.93 -21.79 -21.04
N GLY A 83 26.64 -21.58 -19.92
CA GLY A 83 28.10 -21.42 -19.89
C GLY A 83 28.60 -20.01 -20.25
N ARG A 84 27.71 -19.03 -20.36
CA ARG A 84 28.03 -17.62 -20.58
C ARG A 84 28.06 -16.90 -19.23
N VAL A 85 29.21 -16.33 -18.85
CA VAL A 85 29.32 -15.51 -17.64
C VAL A 85 28.97 -14.06 -18.02
N PRO A 86 27.89 -13.46 -17.47
CA PRO A 86 27.60 -12.05 -17.66
C PRO A 86 28.74 -11.19 -17.09
N ASP A 87 28.98 -10.03 -17.68
CA ASP A 87 30.02 -9.11 -17.19
C ASP A 87 29.64 -8.54 -15.82
N ASP A 88 30.64 -8.33 -14.95
CA ASP A 88 30.46 -7.87 -13.57
C ASP A 88 29.72 -6.52 -13.50
N ALA A 89 29.91 -5.67 -14.51
CA ALA A 89 29.22 -4.38 -14.62
C ALA A 89 27.70 -4.55 -14.82
N GLU A 90 27.28 -5.56 -15.56
CA GLU A 90 25.87 -5.84 -15.87
C GLU A 90 25.14 -6.37 -14.63
N ILE A 91 25.79 -7.29 -13.90
CA ILE A 91 25.31 -7.83 -12.61
C ILE A 91 25.20 -6.71 -11.57
N ARG A 92 26.22 -5.86 -11.47
CA ARG A 92 26.23 -4.72 -10.54
C ARG A 92 25.10 -3.74 -10.84
N SER A 93 24.87 -3.41 -12.11
CA SER A 93 23.78 -2.51 -12.53
C SER A 93 22.40 -3.06 -12.16
N MET A 94 22.18 -4.36 -12.37
CA MET A 94 20.94 -5.03 -11.96
C MET A 94 20.72 -4.99 -10.45
N LEU A 95 21.75 -5.29 -9.65
CA LEU A 95 21.65 -5.28 -8.18
C LEU A 95 21.40 -3.87 -7.62
N VAL A 96 22.03 -2.85 -8.18
CA VAL A 96 21.81 -1.45 -7.79
C VAL A 96 20.38 -1.02 -8.11
N SER A 97 19.88 -1.38 -9.30
CA SER A 97 18.49 -1.06 -9.69
C SER A 97 17.49 -1.74 -8.75
N LEU A 98 17.68 -3.03 -8.45
CA LEU A 98 16.84 -3.77 -7.50
C LEU A 98 16.85 -3.13 -6.10
N SER A 99 18.02 -2.76 -5.60
CA SER A 99 18.14 -2.09 -4.30
C SER A 99 17.37 -0.78 -4.27
N ASN A 100 17.48 0.03 -5.32
CA ASN A 100 16.81 1.33 -5.41
C ASN A 100 15.28 1.17 -5.43
N SER A 101 14.74 0.24 -6.23
CA SER A 101 13.30 0.01 -6.30
C SER A 101 12.74 -0.55 -4.98
N LEU A 102 13.49 -1.42 -4.28
CA LEU A 102 13.11 -1.93 -2.95
C LEU A 102 13.09 -0.81 -1.89
N THR A 103 14.08 0.08 -1.91
CA THR A 103 14.10 1.25 -1.01
C THR A 103 12.92 2.18 -1.28
N ALA A 104 12.65 2.51 -2.54
CA ALA A 104 11.51 3.36 -2.91
C ALA A 104 10.16 2.76 -2.49
N LEU A 105 10.00 1.44 -2.63
CA LEU A 105 8.81 0.72 -2.17
C LEU A 105 8.65 0.79 -0.65
N GLY A 106 9.74 0.60 0.09
CA GLY A 106 9.77 0.74 1.55
C GLY A 106 9.39 2.14 2.01
N GLU A 107 9.98 3.17 1.42
CA GLU A 107 9.72 4.57 1.75
C GLU A 107 8.27 4.98 1.45
N LEU A 108 7.72 4.56 0.31
CA LEU A 108 6.33 4.83 -0.05
C LEU A 108 5.36 4.19 0.96
N TYR A 109 5.62 2.93 1.33
CA TYR A 109 4.80 2.22 2.31
C TYR A 109 4.86 2.88 3.69
N VAL A 110 6.06 3.22 4.17
CA VAL A 110 6.26 3.88 5.47
C VAL A 110 5.64 5.28 5.48
N MET A 111 5.83 6.09 4.43
CA MET A 111 5.25 7.43 4.35
C MET A 111 3.72 7.39 4.37
N GLN A 112 3.11 6.48 3.62
CA GLN A 112 1.65 6.40 3.55
C GLN A 112 1.05 5.88 4.87
N ALA A 113 1.71 4.91 5.53
CA ALA A 113 1.30 4.44 6.86
C ALA A 113 1.51 5.49 7.97
N ALA A 114 2.63 6.21 7.94
CA ALA A 114 2.96 7.24 8.92
C ALA A 114 2.06 8.48 8.80
N LYS A 115 1.81 8.98 7.57
CA LYS A 115 0.92 10.13 7.34
C LYS A 115 -0.51 9.83 7.79
N ALA A 116 -1.04 8.66 7.48
CA ALA A 116 -2.36 8.23 7.91
C ALA A 116 -2.48 8.19 9.45
N ARG A 117 -1.47 7.62 10.12
CA ARG A 117 -1.43 7.52 11.59
C ARG A 117 -1.28 8.89 12.27
N THR A 118 -0.41 9.77 11.77
CA THR A 118 -0.21 11.11 12.34
C THR A 118 -1.46 11.98 12.23
N ARG A 119 -2.17 11.93 11.09
CA ARG A 119 -3.44 12.66 10.91
C ARG A 119 -4.50 12.16 11.88
N ALA A 120 -4.64 10.85 12.04
CA ALA A 120 -5.59 10.26 12.98
C ALA A 120 -5.27 10.63 14.44
N LYS A 121 -3.99 10.57 14.84
CA LYS A 121 -3.57 10.96 16.20
C LYS A 121 -3.87 12.42 16.51
N ARG A 122 -3.70 13.32 15.55
CA ARG A 122 -3.99 14.76 15.74
C ARG A 122 -5.47 15.00 15.99
N VAL A 123 -6.32 14.41 15.14
CA VAL A 123 -7.79 14.52 15.30
C VAL A 123 -8.26 13.95 16.64
N MET A 124 -7.64 12.87 17.13
CA MET A 124 -7.96 12.29 18.45
C MET A 124 -7.42 13.08 19.65
N ALA A 125 -6.43 13.94 19.46
CA ALA A 125 -5.85 14.77 20.53
C ALA A 125 -6.59 16.12 20.69
N ASP A 126 -7.17 16.61 19.60
CA ASP A 126 -7.81 17.93 19.51
C ASP A 126 -9.36 17.86 19.57
N GLY A 127 -9.93 16.66 19.78
CA GLY A 127 -11.37 16.38 19.76
C GLY A 127 -12.02 16.23 21.12
#